data_AF-A0A7J0ARX8-F1
#
_entry.id   AF-A0A7J0ARX8-F1
#
_cell.length_a   1.000
_cell.length_b   1.000
_cell.length_c   1.000
_cell.angle_alpha   90.00
_cell.angle_beta   90.00
_cell.angle_gamma   90.00
#
_symmetry.space_group_name_H-M   'P 1'
#
loop_
_entity.id
_entity.type
_entity.pdbx_description
1 polymer ?
#
loop_
_entity_poly.entity_id
_entity_poly.type
_entity_poly.pdbx_seq_one_letter_code
_entity_poly.pdbx_strand_id
1 'polypeptide(L)'
;MEYRGVELMSGRELFRVGPFEKSTNNIGEFLAIVHALALMQQTGESHTIYSDSVTGMAWVRNRKIKTQLTREPANEKCFKMMERALSWLNTHHYSTRILKWQTERWGEVPADFGRK
;
A
#
# COMPACT_ATOMS: atom_id res chain seq x y z
N MET A 1 -10.72 -7.16 1.25
CA MET A 1 -9.34 -6.66 1.42
C MET A 1 -9.38 -5.29 2.06
N GLU A 2 -8.64 -5.07 3.14
CA GLU A 2 -8.43 -3.74 3.73
C GLU A 2 -6.93 -3.52 3.90
N TYR A 3 -6.50 -2.27 4.01
CA TYR A 3 -5.10 -1.92 4.23
C TYR A 3 -4.97 -0.72 5.16
N ARG A 4 -3.83 -0.62 5.86
CA ARG A 4 -3.54 0.47 6.79
C ARG A 4 -2.08 0.85 6.78
N GLY A 5 -1.79 2.05 7.25
CA GLY A 5 -0.44 2.52 7.57
C GLY A 5 -0.30 2.71 9.06
N VAL A 6 0.79 2.23 9.65
CA VAL A 6 1.08 2.34 11.08
C VAL A 6 2.44 2.99 11.26
N GLU A 7 2.51 3.98 12.15
CA GLU A 7 3.75 4.59 12.59
C GLU A 7 4.49 3.64 13.53
N LEU A 8 5.71 3.23 13.15
CA LEU A 8 6.46 2.20 13.89
C LEU A 8 6.79 2.60 15.33
N MET A 9 7.09 3.88 15.57
CA MET A 9 7.53 4.36 16.90
C MET A 9 6.41 4.37 17.93
N SER A 10 5.19 4.69 17.52
CA SER A 10 4.05 4.87 18.43
C SER A 10 3.01 3.76 18.33
N GLY A 11 3.04 2.97 17.25
CA GLY A 11 1.96 2.03 16.91
C GLY A 11 0.69 2.71 16.42
N ARG A 12 0.70 4.04 16.24
CA ARG A 12 -0.47 4.80 15.81
C ARG A 12 -0.86 4.46 14.38
N GLU A 13 -2.13 4.15 14.17
CA GLU A 13 -2.70 3.98 12.85
C GLU A 13 -2.81 5.35 12.17
N LEU A 14 -2.05 5.56 11.09
CA LEU A 14 -2.03 6.81 10.33
C LEU A 14 -3.23 6.89 9.38
N PHE A 15 -3.62 5.74 8.82
CA PHE A 15 -4.81 5.60 7.98
C PHE A 15 -5.23 4.14 7.92
N ARG A 16 -6.51 3.90 7.64
CA ARG A 16 -7.09 2.61 7.28
C ARG A 16 -8.11 2.79 6.16
N VAL A 17 -8.08 1.89 5.19
CA VAL A 17 -8.97 1.95 4.01
C VAL A 17 -9.51 0.56 3.68
N GLY A 18 -10.82 0.51 3.41
CA GLY A 18 -11.55 -0.70 3.09
C GLY A 18 -12.72 -0.94 4.05
N PRO A 19 -13.31 -2.15 4.03
CA PRO A 19 -12.95 -3.27 3.15
C PRO A 19 -13.37 -3.03 1.69
N PHE A 20 -12.52 -3.47 0.76
CA PHE A 20 -12.81 -3.68 -0.64
C PHE A 20 -13.28 -5.12 -0.88
N GLU A 21 -14.41 -5.25 -1.56
CA GLU A 21 -14.94 -6.54 -1.98
C GLU A 21 -14.15 -7.11 -3.16
N LYS A 22 -14.09 -8.45 -3.23
CA LYS A 22 -13.46 -9.22 -4.32
C LYS A 22 -12.13 -8.62 -4.81
N SER A 23 -11.19 -8.50 -3.89
CA SER A 23 -9.86 -7.93 -4.10
C SER A 23 -8.80 -8.80 -3.44
N THR A 24 -7.52 -8.59 -3.77
CA THR A 24 -6.39 -9.42 -3.33
C THR A 24 -5.46 -8.66 -2.40
N ASN A 25 -4.75 -9.37 -1.52
CA ASN A 25 -3.82 -8.75 -0.56
C ASN A 25 -2.72 -7.94 -1.26
N ASN A 26 -2.15 -8.45 -2.36
CA ASN A 26 -1.17 -7.73 -3.17
C ASN A 26 -1.65 -6.36 -3.65
N ILE A 27 -2.95 -6.21 -3.95
CA ILE A 27 -3.54 -4.91 -4.30
C ILE A 27 -3.57 -4.00 -3.07
N GLY A 28 -3.98 -4.51 -1.92
CA GLY A 28 -3.95 -3.76 -0.66
C GLY A 28 -2.56 -3.26 -0.29
N GLU A 29 -1.55 -4.12 -0.40
CA GLU A 29 -0.15 -3.80 -0.11
C GLU A 29 0.38 -2.71 -1.05
N PHE A 30 0.09 -2.81 -2.35
CA PHE A 30 0.41 -1.75 -3.32
C PHE A 30 -0.29 -0.43 -2.96
N LEU A 31 -1.60 -0.47 -2.70
CA LEU A 31 -2.38 0.72 -2.38
C LEU A 31 -1.92 1.38 -1.08
N ALA A 32 -1.51 0.59 -0.07
CA ALA A 32 -0.97 1.11 1.18
C ALA A 32 0.30 1.93 0.97
N ILE A 33 1.23 1.42 0.15
CA ILE A 33 2.49 2.13 -0.15
C ILE A 33 2.19 3.44 -0.88
N VAL A 34 1.34 3.42 -1.92
CA VAL A 34 0.99 4.63 -2.68
C VAL A 34 0.24 5.63 -1.81
N HIS A 35 -0.67 5.17 -0.93
CA HIS A 35 -1.37 6.04 0.01
C HIS A 35 -0.38 6.74 0.94
N ALA A 36 0.58 6.01 1.54
CA ALA A 36 1.58 6.61 2.40
C ALA A 36 2.43 7.66 1.67
N LEU A 37 2.84 7.40 0.41
CA LEU A 37 3.54 8.37 -0.43
C LEU A 37 2.71 9.64 -0.66
N ALA A 38 1.43 9.48 -1.04
CA ALA A 38 0.53 10.59 -1.29
C ALA A 38 0.26 11.41 -0.02
N LEU A 39 0.09 10.74 1.12
CA LEU A 39 -0.11 11.39 2.41
C LEU A 39 1.12 12.21 2.81
N MET A 40 2.32 11.64 2.71
CA MET A 40 3.58 12.35 3.01
C MET A 40 3.77 13.57 2.12
N GLN A 41 3.48 13.45 0.82
CA GLN A 41 3.53 14.60 -0.07
C GLN A 41 2.51 15.68 0.32
N GLN A 42 1.29 15.30 0.71
CA GLN A 42 0.25 16.23 1.14
C GLN A 42 0.62 16.96 2.43
N THR A 43 1.27 16.28 3.39
CA THR A 43 1.67 16.88 4.68
C THR A 43 3.04 17.55 4.65
N GLY A 44 3.81 17.40 3.57
CA GLY A 44 5.17 17.89 3.48
C GLY A 44 6.17 17.09 4.34
N GLU A 45 5.81 15.87 4.72
CA GLU A 45 6.65 14.98 5.51
C GLU A 45 7.44 14.01 4.62
N SER A 46 8.53 13.46 5.15
CA SER A 46 9.30 12.43 4.46
C SER A 46 9.84 11.41 5.46
N HIS A 47 9.24 10.22 5.44
CA HIS A 47 9.62 9.08 6.28
C HIS A 47 10.03 7.89 5.40
N THR A 48 10.68 6.90 6.00
CA THR A 48 10.94 5.63 5.30
C THR A 48 9.71 4.74 5.39
N ILE A 49 9.20 4.27 4.25
CA ILE A 49 8.11 3.29 4.22
C ILE A 49 8.72 1.89 4.36
N TYR A 50 8.18 1.10 5.28
CA TYR A 50 8.43 -0.33 5.33
C TYR A 50 7.23 -1.11 4.82
N SER A 51 7.48 -2.12 3.99
CA SER A 51 6.47 -3.11 3.58
C SER A 51 7.11 -4.48 3.58
N ASP A 52 6.38 -5.49 4.05
CA ASP A 52 6.79 -6.89 3.93
C ASP A 52 6.43 -7.49 2.55
N SER A 53 5.70 -6.76 1.70
CA SER A 53 5.29 -7.19 0.37
C SER A 53 6.31 -6.87 -0.72
N VAL A 54 6.97 -7.91 -1.22
CA VAL A 54 7.83 -7.79 -2.41
C VAL A 54 7.00 -7.41 -3.65
N THR A 55 5.78 -7.93 -3.77
CA THR A 55 4.89 -7.66 -4.91
C THR A 55 4.44 -6.20 -4.94
N GLY A 56 3.94 -5.68 -3.81
CA GLY A 56 3.50 -4.29 -3.70
C GLY A 56 4.64 -3.32 -3.97
N MET A 57 5.82 -3.57 -3.37
CA MET A 57 7.03 -2.77 -3.65
C MET A 57 7.43 -2.81 -5.13
N ALA A 58 7.38 -3.99 -5.77
CA ALA A 58 7.72 -4.13 -7.18
C ALA A 58 6.73 -3.39 -8.10
N TRP A 59 5.44 -3.39 -7.79
CA TRP A 59 4.42 -2.66 -8.56
C TRP A 59 4.60 -1.15 -8.46
N VAL A 60 4.95 -0.63 -7.28
CA VAL A 60 5.28 0.81 -7.08
C VAL A 60 6.53 1.19 -7.86
N ARG A 61 7.62 0.42 -7.72
CA ARG A 61 8.88 0.67 -8.44
C ARG A 61 8.69 0.67 -9.95
N ASN A 62 7.97 -0.34 -10.46
CA ASN A 62 7.76 -0.50 -11.90
C ASN A 62 6.62 0.36 -12.45
N ARG A 63 5.90 1.09 -11.57
CA ARG A 63 4.70 1.87 -11.90
C ARG A 63 3.72 1.07 -12.76
N LYS A 64 3.52 -0.20 -12.40
CA LYS A 64 2.70 -1.15 -13.16
C LYS A 64 2.17 -2.25 -12.24
N ILE A 65 0.84 -2.42 -12.26
CA ILE A 65 0.13 -3.47 -11.54
C ILE A 65 0.05 -4.72 -12.42
N LYS A 66 0.44 -5.88 -11.89
CA LYS A 66 0.33 -7.19 -12.57
C LYS A 66 -0.64 -8.08 -11.82
N THR A 67 -1.95 -7.88 -12.03
CA THR A 67 -3.01 -8.65 -11.36
C THR A 67 -3.75 -9.55 -12.35
N GLN A 68 -4.23 -10.70 -11.87
CA GLN A 68 -5.16 -11.58 -12.60
C GLN A 68 -6.62 -11.34 -12.19
N LEU A 69 -6.88 -10.38 -11.30
CA LEU A 69 -8.23 -10.05 -10.86
C LEU A 69 -9.06 -9.56 -12.05
N THR A 70 -10.21 -10.20 -12.29
CA THR A 70 -11.17 -9.75 -13.29
C THR A 70 -12.01 -8.60 -12.74
N ARG A 71 -12.21 -7.55 -13.54
CA ARG A 71 -13.07 -6.42 -13.18
C ARG A 71 -14.53 -6.84 -13.23
N GLU A 72 -15.27 -6.54 -12.17
CA GLU A 72 -16.70 -6.81 -12.02
C GLU A 72 -17.36 -5.77 -11.12
N PRO A 73 -18.70 -5.63 -11.13
CA PRO A 73 -19.39 -4.58 -10.36
C PRO A 73 -19.03 -4.55 -8.87
N ALA A 74 -18.81 -5.71 -8.26
CA ALA A 74 -18.44 -5.82 -6.84
C ALA A 74 -17.06 -5.23 -6.50
N ASN A 75 -16.08 -5.29 -7.41
CA ASN A 75 -14.73 -4.79 -7.16
C ASN A 75 -14.41 -3.47 -7.90
N GLU A 76 -15.42 -2.81 -8.45
CA GLU A 76 -15.26 -1.57 -9.20
C GLU A 76 -14.57 -0.47 -8.37
N LYS A 77 -14.90 -0.36 -7.07
CA LYS A 77 -14.23 0.58 -6.15
C LYS A 77 -12.74 0.28 -6.01
N CYS A 78 -12.35 -0.99 -6.01
CA CYS A 78 -10.96 -1.41 -5.94
C CYS A 78 -10.21 -1.04 -7.22
N PHE A 79 -10.81 -1.28 -8.39
CA PHE A 79 -10.22 -0.90 -9.68
C PHE A 79 -10.03 0.61 -9.80
N LYS A 80 -11.02 1.41 -9.44
CA LYS A 80 -10.89 2.88 -9.40
C LYS A 80 -9.76 3.33 -8.49
N MET A 81 -9.59 2.68 -7.33
CA MET A 81 -8.49 3.01 -6.42
C MET A 81 -7.12 2.65 -7.02
N MET A 82 -7.01 1.48 -7.68
CA MET A 82 -5.79 1.09 -8.40
C MET A 82 -5.43 2.07 -9.51
N GLU A 83 -6.41 2.46 -10.33
CA GLU A 83 -6.23 3.43 -11.42
C GLU A 83 -5.76 4.79 -10.89
N ARG A 84 -6.38 5.28 -9.81
CA ARG A 84 -5.97 6.53 -9.14
C ARG A 84 -4.56 6.44 -8.57
N ALA A 85 -4.21 5.34 -7.90
CA ALA A 85 -2.88 5.13 -7.35
C ALA A 85 -1.81 5.08 -8.46
N LEU A 86 -2.12 4.41 -9.57
CA LEU A 86 -1.21 4.33 -10.72
C LEU A 86 -1.04 5.70 -11.40
N SER A 87 -2.13 6.45 -11.56
CA SER A 87 -2.09 7.82 -12.09
C SER A 87 -1.23 8.72 -11.19
N TRP A 88 -1.42 8.66 -9.87
CA TRP A 88 -0.63 9.42 -8.91
C TRP A 88 0.87 9.11 -9.04
N LEU A 89 1.25 7.83 -9.05
CA LEU A 89 2.64 7.43 -9.21
C LEU A 89 3.26 7.98 -10.50
N ASN A 90 2.51 8.01 -11.60
CA ASN A 90 3.01 8.48 -12.89
C ASN A 90 3.07 10.00 -13.04
N THR A 91 2.35 10.74 -12.20
CA THR A 91 2.24 12.21 -12.29
C THR A 91 3.00 12.94 -11.18
N HIS A 92 3.47 12.21 -10.17
CA HIS A 92 4.16 12.77 -9.01
C HIS A 92 5.58 12.21 -8.88
N HIS A 93 6.46 13.02 -8.32
CA HIS A 93 7.82 12.63 -7.95
C HIS A 93 7.88 12.46 -6.42
N TYR A 94 8.58 11.42 -5.97
CA TYR A 94 8.85 11.18 -4.56
C TYR A 94 10.29 10.72 -4.40
N SER A 95 10.92 11.14 -3.30
CA SER A 95 12.27 10.71 -2.88
C SER A 95 12.24 9.75 -1.70
N THR A 96 11.04 9.46 -1.18
CA THR A 96 10.78 8.54 -0.07
C THR A 96 11.39 7.17 -0.33
N ARG A 97 12.17 6.67 0.63
CA ARG A 97 12.70 5.30 0.61
C ARG A 97 11.61 4.30 0.95
N ILE A 98 11.54 3.23 0.17
CA ILE A 98 10.64 2.10 0.40
C ILE A 98 11.52 0.87 0.63
N LEU A 99 11.49 0.33 1.85
CA LEU A 99 12.35 -0.77 2.29
C LEU A 99 11.54 -2.02 2.62
N LYS A 100 12.16 -3.19 2.43
CA LYS A 100 11.57 -4.47 2.83
C LYS A 100 11.60 -4.61 4.34
N TRP A 101 10.44 -4.81 4.95
CA TRP A 101 10.33 -5.27 6.34
C TRP A 101 10.84 -6.72 6.44
N GLN A 102 11.77 -6.98 7.34
CA GLN A 102 12.38 -8.30 7.52
C GLN A 102 11.58 -9.12 8.53
N THR A 103 10.43 -9.66 8.11
CA THR A 103 9.49 -10.41 8.97
C THR A 103 10.17 -11.51 9.79
N GLU A 104 11.12 -12.23 9.18
CA GLU A 104 11.88 -13.30 9.86
C GLU A 104 12.74 -12.80 11.03
N ARG A 105 13.17 -11.54 11.01
CA ARG A 105 14.03 -10.96 12.05
C ARG A 105 13.28 -10.06 13.03
N TRP A 106 12.21 -9.42 12.58
CA TRP A 106 11.51 -8.38 13.34
C TRP A 106 10.08 -8.78 13.74
N GLY A 107 9.63 -9.97 13.35
CA GLY A 107 8.25 -10.40 13.51
C GLY A 107 7.31 -9.78 12.47
N GLU A 108 6.01 -10.04 12.63
CA GLU A 108 4.97 -9.49 11.75
C GLU A 108 5.02 -7.95 11.73
N VAL A 109 4.77 -7.37 10.56
CA VAL A 109 4.76 -5.92 10.42
C VAL A 109 3.63 -5.34 11.29
N PRO A 110 3.81 -4.23 12.03
CA PRO A 110 2.76 -3.68 12.90
C PRO A 110 1.45 -3.31 12.18
N ALA A 111 1.51 -3.13 10.86
CA ALA A 111 0.33 -2.89 10.03
C ALA A 111 -0.47 -4.16 9.68
N ASP A 112 0.04 -5.36 9.97
CA ASP A 112 -0.66 -6.63 9.75
C ASP A 112 -1.94 -6.71 10.61
N PHE A 113 -2.98 -7.37 10.11
CA PHE A 113 -4.27 -7.48 10.80
C PHE A 113 -4.39 -8.71 11.71
N GLY A 114 -3.39 -9.60 11.74
CA GLY A 114 -3.34 -10.75 12.64
C GLY A 114 -4.41 -11.81 12.37
N ARG A 115 -4.90 -11.93 11.13
CA ARG A 115 -5.99 -12.86 10.76
C ARG A 115 -5.49 -14.11 10.02
N LYS A 116 -4.29 -14.59 10.36
CA LYS A 116 -3.71 -15.81 9.78
C LYS A 116 -4.25 -17.06 10.46
#